data_AF-A0ABD3Q5L6-F1
#
_entry.id   AF-A0ABD3Q5L6-F1
#
_cell.length_a   1.000
_cell.length_b   1.000
_cell.length_c   1.000
_cell.angle_alpha   90.00
_cell.angle_beta   90.00
_cell.angle_gamma   90.00
#
_symmetry.space_group_name_H-M   'P 1'
#
loop_
_entity.id
_entity.type
_entity.pdbx_description
1 polymer ?
#
loop_
_entity_poly.entity_id
_entity_poly.type
_entity_poly.pdbx_seq_one_letter_code
_entity_poly.pdbx_strand_id
1 'polypeptide(L)'
;MSANADLHLVPETLLKRRHDLDSLRARSAASSLTRSITRKRVSDKTRAVRIIKPETIITRARSRRNLAARFNRVSRKGMMKRASNVAVVRSKAWDGEGDAEADDDVDAGARVEGGGEERGTTTEESSGGAAAAAAPPSRERIPYRANSVGANMVFAILVRPVAHAAPRPVRRTLASLRLRRVDEGVFLPYDARTRRMLHLVETHVLYGVPSPETVSDLVRRRGYCKVDGKRVPLADNNVIERELGESLGMICVEDLVHALTSSSSDLAAMIEGGGHDDGDGGGTSFGKVAKFLWPFRLTARKSKFQRRTLDIKDGKLYGDQGEAMNGYIREML
;
A
#
# COMPACT_ATOMS: atom_id res chain seq x y z
N MET A 1 3.92 57.70 26.30
CA MET A 1 2.71 57.00 25.83
C MET A 1 3.05 56.39 24.48
N SER A 2 3.04 55.06 24.36
CA SER A 2 3.42 54.36 23.13
C SER A 2 2.38 54.62 22.05
N ALA A 3 2.78 55.20 20.92
CA ALA A 3 1.93 55.53 19.77
C ALA A 3 1.30 54.29 19.07
N ASN A 4 1.54 53.08 19.59
CA ASN A 4 1.00 51.83 19.06
C ASN A 4 -0.26 51.33 19.79
N ALA A 5 -0.79 52.08 20.77
CA ALA A 5 -1.98 51.69 21.52
C ALA A 5 -3.30 51.92 20.76
N ASP A 6 -3.29 52.74 19.70
CA ASP A 6 -4.48 53.19 18.95
C ASP A 6 -4.73 52.43 17.63
N LEU A 7 -3.86 51.49 17.25
CA LEU A 7 -4.24 50.49 16.26
C LEU A 7 -5.26 49.59 16.93
N HIS A 8 -6.53 49.66 16.52
CA HIS A 8 -7.56 48.71 16.92
C HIS A 8 -7.00 47.29 16.72
N LEU A 9 -6.51 46.67 17.79
CA LEU A 9 -6.15 45.26 17.80
C LEU A 9 -7.42 44.55 17.34
N VAL A 10 -7.42 44.02 16.12
CA VAL A 10 -8.50 43.14 15.69
C VAL A 10 -8.54 42.05 16.76
N PRO A 11 -9.60 41.95 17.56
CA PRO A 11 -9.59 41.04 18.68
C PRO A 11 -9.40 39.64 18.11
N GLU A 12 -8.45 38.88 18.64
CA GLU A 12 -8.08 37.54 18.14
C GLU A 12 -9.31 36.63 17.98
N THR A 13 -10.34 36.90 18.77
CA THR A 13 -11.67 36.26 18.70
C THR A 13 -12.36 36.42 17.33
N LEU A 14 -12.25 37.57 16.66
CA LEU A 14 -12.83 37.79 15.33
C LEU A 14 -12.02 37.07 14.24
N LEU A 15 -10.69 37.09 14.33
CA LEU A 15 -9.83 36.36 13.40
C LEU A 15 -10.05 34.85 13.50
N LYS A 16 -10.15 34.33 14.73
CA LYS A 16 -10.45 32.91 15.00
C LYS A 16 -11.80 32.50 14.41
N ARG A 17 -12.85 33.30 14.63
CA ARG A 17 -14.18 33.05 14.03
C ARG A 17 -14.13 32.99 12.51
N ARG A 18 -13.39 33.89 11.86
CA ARG A 18 -13.27 33.88 10.40
C ARG A 18 -12.53 32.64 9.88
N HIS A 19 -11.42 32.27 10.53
CA HIS A 19 -10.69 31.05 10.19
C HIS A 19 -11.55 29.80 10.39
N ASP A 20 -12.30 29.73 11.50
CA ASP A 20 -13.24 28.64 11.75
C ASP A 20 -14.33 28.56 10.66
N LEU A 21 -14.89 29.70 10.23
CA LEU A 21 -15.85 29.75 9.14
C LEU A 21 -15.27 29.28 7.80
N ASP A 22 -14.04 29.68 7.47
CA ASP A 22 -13.39 29.26 6.22
C ASP A 22 -13.04 27.77 6.25
N SER A 23 -12.62 27.23 7.41
CA SER A 23 -12.44 25.78 7.61
C SER A 23 -13.76 25.01 7.45
N LEU A 24 -14.88 25.56 7.95
CA LEU A 24 -16.21 24.98 7.79
C LEU A 24 -16.69 25.02 6.33
N ARG A 25 -16.40 26.10 5.61
CA ARG A 25 -16.66 26.22 4.17
C ARG A 25 -15.88 25.17 3.38
N ALA A 26 -14.58 25.03 3.63
CA ALA A 26 -13.74 24.03 2.99
C ALA A 26 -14.24 22.60 3.25
N ARG A 27 -14.60 22.28 4.51
CA ARG A 27 -15.21 20.99 4.88
C ARG A 27 -16.55 20.76 4.19
N SER A 28 -17.38 21.79 4.09
CA SER A 28 -18.68 21.72 3.41
C SER A 28 -18.53 21.50 1.91
N ALA A 29 -17.57 22.16 1.26
CA ALA A 29 -17.23 21.96 -0.15
C ALA A 29 -16.69 20.54 -0.43
N ALA A 30 -15.80 20.02 0.42
CA ALA A 30 -15.32 18.64 0.30
C ALA A 30 -16.45 17.60 0.48
N SER A 31 -17.37 17.86 1.42
CA SER A 31 -18.55 17.03 1.66
C SER A 31 -19.54 17.10 0.49
N SER A 32 -19.76 18.28 -0.10
CA SER A 32 -20.69 18.46 -1.22
C SER A 32 -20.24 17.71 -2.47
N LEU A 33 -18.93 17.70 -2.78
CA LEU A 33 -18.36 16.88 -3.86
C LEU A 33 -18.64 15.39 -3.66
N THR A 34 -18.52 14.91 -2.42
CA THR A 34 -18.80 13.49 -2.11
C THR A 34 -20.31 13.21 -2.19
N ARG A 35 -21.15 14.13 -1.72
CA ARG A 35 -22.62 14.02 -1.68
C ARG A 35 -23.27 14.16 -3.05
N SER A 36 -22.69 14.96 -3.96
CA SER A 36 -23.18 15.09 -5.34
C SER A 36 -22.99 13.77 -6.11
N ILE A 37 -21.84 13.12 -5.95
CA ILE A 37 -21.53 11.82 -6.57
C ILE A 37 -22.49 10.73 -6.07
N THR A 38 -22.81 10.70 -4.77
CA THR A 38 -23.75 9.71 -4.23
C THR A 38 -25.18 9.96 -4.69
N ARG A 39 -25.65 11.22 -4.70
CA ARG A 39 -26.99 11.59 -5.21
C ARG A 39 -27.17 11.22 -6.69
N LYS A 40 -26.20 11.56 -7.55
CA LYS A 40 -26.22 11.21 -8.98
C LYS A 40 -26.32 9.69 -9.19
N ARG A 41 -25.51 8.92 -8.45
CA ARG A 41 -25.53 7.43 -8.50
C ARG A 41 -26.85 6.80 -8.08
N VAL A 42 -27.60 7.41 -7.16
CA VAL A 42 -28.88 6.86 -6.70
C VAL A 42 -29.99 7.20 -7.70
N SER A 43 -30.08 8.46 -8.15
CA SER A 43 -31.05 8.93 -9.15
C SER A 43 -31.00 8.12 -10.45
N ASP A 44 -29.80 7.91 -10.99
CA ASP A 44 -29.64 7.22 -12.29
C ASP A 44 -29.98 5.72 -12.19
N LYS A 45 -29.89 5.12 -11.01
CA LYS A 45 -30.21 3.70 -10.80
C LYS A 45 -31.70 3.43 -10.58
N THR A 46 -32.44 4.41 -10.05
CA THR A 46 -33.86 4.25 -9.70
C THR A 46 -34.81 4.68 -10.82
N ARG A 47 -34.40 5.62 -11.69
CA ARG A 47 -35.26 6.14 -12.78
C ARG A 47 -35.25 5.30 -14.06
N ALA A 48 -34.25 4.45 -14.28
CA ALA A 48 -34.10 3.69 -15.51
C ALA A 48 -34.33 2.18 -15.31
N VAL A 49 -35.28 1.61 -16.06
CA VAL A 49 -35.42 0.16 -16.21
C VAL A 49 -34.20 -0.35 -16.98
N ARG A 50 -33.28 -1.05 -16.30
CA ARG A 50 -32.08 -1.59 -16.92
C ARG A 50 -32.36 -2.98 -17.48
N ILE A 51 -32.39 -3.09 -18.80
CA ILE A 51 -32.39 -4.38 -19.50
C ILE A 51 -30.99 -4.98 -19.36
N ILE A 52 -30.88 -6.14 -18.71
CA ILE A 52 -29.61 -6.85 -18.53
C ILE A 52 -29.50 -7.91 -19.63
N LYS A 53 -28.46 -7.82 -20.46
CA LYS A 53 -28.18 -8.83 -21.49
C LYS A 53 -27.98 -10.22 -20.86
N PRO A 54 -28.51 -11.31 -21.45
CA PRO A 54 -28.35 -12.67 -20.92
C PRO A 54 -26.87 -13.08 -20.78
N GLU A 55 -26.03 -12.66 -21.73
CA GLU A 55 -24.56 -12.82 -21.69
C GLU A 55 -23.94 -12.29 -20.39
N THR A 56 -24.41 -11.15 -19.90
CA THR A 56 -23.90 -10.53 -18.67
C THR A 56 -24.23 -11.40 -17.45
N ILE A 57 -25.39 -12.06 -17.45
CA ILE A 57 -25.81 -12.97 -16.38
C ILE A 57 -24.91 -14.21 -16.39
N ILE A 58 -24.70 -14.81 -17.55
CA ILE A 58 -23.84 -15.99 -17.73
C ILE A 58 -22.40 -15.68 -17.30
N THR A 59 -21.84 -14.54 -17.75
CA THR A 59 -20.49 -14.11 -17.38
C THR A 59 -20.35 -13.88 -15.88
N ARG A 60 -21.35 -13.26 -15.23
CA ARG A 60 -21.38 -13.10 -13.76
C ARG A 60 -21.46 -14.44 -13.04
N ALA A 61 -22.24 -15.38 -13.54
CA ALA A 61 -22.38 -16.73 -12.96
C ALA A 61 -21.07 -17.53 -13.08
N ARG A 62 -20.42 -17.50 -14.25
CA ARG A 62 -19.10 -18.10 -14.47
C ARG A 62 -18.04 -17.50 -13.53
N SER A 63 -17.96 -16.17 -13.46
CA SER A 63 -17.05 -15.47 -12.56
C SER A 63 -17.27 -15.87 -11.09
N ARG A 64 -18.52 -15.93 -10.64
CA ARG A 64 -18.88 -16.39 -9.29
C ARG A 64 -18.39 -17.82 -9.01
N ARG A 65 -18.65 -18.74 -9.94
CA ARG A 65 -18.20 -20.14 -9.83
C ARG A 65 -16.68 -20.23 -9.77
N ASN A 66 -15.96 -19.47 -10.59
CA ASN A 66 -14.50 -19.44 -10.62
C ASN A 66 -13.91 -18.89 -9.31
N LEU A 67 -14.48 -17.81 -8.76
CA LEU A 67 -14.07 -17.25 -7.48
C LEU A 67 -14.30 -18.23 -6.32
N ALA A 68 -15.44 -18.92 -6.31
CA ALA A 68 -15.75 -19.94 -5.30
C ALA A 68 -14.82 -21.17 -5.42
N ALA A 69 -14.58 -21.65 -6.64
CA ALA A 69 -13.65 -22.76 -6.89
C ALA A 69 -12.21 -22.39 -6.48
N ARG A 70 -11.75 -21.16 -6.77
CA ARG A 70 -10.46 -20.65 -6.27
C ARG A 70 -10.44 -20.65 -4.74
N PHE A 71 -11.47 -20.09 -4.11
CA PHE A 71 -11.57 -20.04 -2.65
C PHE A 71 -11.46 -21.43 -2.03
N ASN A 72 -12.23 -22.41 -2.53
CA ASN A 72 -12.18 -23.79 -2.04
C ASN A 72 -10.79 -24.42 -2.24
N ARG A 73 -10.13 -24.15 -3.38
CA ARG A 73 -8.76 -24.63 -3.65
C ARG A 73 -7.73 -24.00 -2.71
N VAL A 74 -7.85 -22.71 -2.40
CA VAL A 74 -6.93 -22.01 -1.48
C VAL A 74 -7.17 -22.46 -0.04
N SER A 75 -8.43 -22.67 0.34
CA SER A 75 -8.80 -23.16 1.66
C SER A 75 -8.41 -24.62 1.89
N ARG A 76 -8.62 -25.53 0.92
CA ARG A 76 -8.34 -26.98 1.06
C ARG A 76 -6.88 -27.38 0.92
N LYS A 77 -6.11 -26.80 -0.02
CA LYS A 77 -4.71 -27.23 -0.26
C LYS A 77 -3.74 -26.73 0.81
N GLY A 78 -4.23 -26.12 1.89
CA GLY A 78 -3.43 -25.36 2.85
C GLY A 78 -3.01 -24.04 2.20
N MET A 79 -3.39 -22.92 2.82
CA MET A 79 -3.11 -21.57 2.32
C MET A 79 -1.61 -21.28 2.12
N MET A 80 -0.74 -22.13 2.68
CA MET A 80 0.72 -21.96 2.71
C MET A 80 1.46 -22.78 1.64
N LYS A 81 0.89 -23.87 1.09
CA LYS A 81 1.62 -24.73 0.13
C LYS A 81 1.91 -24.05 -1.22
N ARG A 82 1.28 -22.91 -1.50
CA ARG A 82 1.53 -22.11 -2.72
C ARG A 82 2.43 -20.90 -2.48
N ALA A 83 2.63 -20.49 -1.24
CA ALA A 83 3.47 -19.35 -0.94
C ALA A 83 4.88 -19.88 -0.69
N SER A 84 5.80 -19.62 -1.62
CA SER A 84 7.22 -19.93 -1.41
C SER A 84 7.70 -19.15 -0.17
N ASN A 85 8.42 -19.83 0.73
CA ASN A 85 9.09 -19.20 1.86
C ASN A 85 10.49 -18.70 1.49
N VAL A 86 10.87 -18.84 0.22
CA VAL A 86 12.18 -18.43 -0.31
C VAL A 86 12.03 -17.02 -0.87
N ALA A 87 12.93 -16.12 -0.49
CA ALA A 87 13.02 -14.80 -1.10
C ALA A 87 13.45 -14.94 -2.57
N VAL A 88 12.71 -14.33 -3.48
CA VAL A 88 12.99 -14.37 -4.93
C VAL A 88 13.51 -13.00 -5.32
N VAL A 89 14.75 -12.97 -5.81
CA VAL A 89 15.37 -11.76 -6.37
C VAL A 89 15.29 -11.87 -7.89
N ARG A 90 14.80 -10.82 -8.55
CA ARG A 90 14.84 -10.68 -10.01
C ARG A 90 15.75 -9.51 -10.36
N SER A 91 16.21 -9.43 -11.59
CA SER A 91 16.97 -8.29 -12.09
C SER A 91 16.18 -7.59 -13.19
N LYS A 92 16.20 -6.25 -13.20
CA LYS A 92 15.70 -5.44 -14.31
C LYS A 92 16.92 -4.81 -14.99
N ALA A 93 16.99 -4.89 -16.31
CA ALA A 93 18.00 -4.19 -17.09
C ALA A 93 17.55 -2.73 -17.27
N TRP A 94 18.43 -1.79 -16.95
CA TRP A 94 18.17 -0.37 -17.12
C TRP A 94 18.99 0.16 -18.30
N ASP A 95 18.28 0.67 -19.31
CA ASP A 95 18.85 1.39 -20.45
C ASP A 95 18.64 2.86 -20.13
N GLY A 96 19.70 3.62 -19.82
CA GLY A 96 19.64 4.99 -19.29
C GLY A 96 19.01 6.07 -20.21
N GLU A 97 18.23 5.67 -21.22
CA GLU A 97 17.53 6.53 -22.17
C GLU A 97 16.01 6.21 -22.16
N GLY A 98 15.29 6.93 -21.30
CA GLY A 98 13.83 7.01 -21.32
C GLY A 98 13.09 5.96 -20.47
N ASP A 99 12.01 6.40 -19.82
CA ASP A 99 11.09 5.61 -18.98
C ASP A 99 10.27 4.58 -19.79
N ALA A 100 10.90 3.82 -20.67
CA ALA A 100 10.27 2.71 -21.39
C ALA A 100 10.55 1.41 -20.64
N GLU A 101 9.59 1.01 -19.80
CA GLU A 101 9.63 -0.28 -19.11
C GLU A 101 9.56 -1.44 -20.12
N ALA A 102 10.68 -2.11 -20.38
CA ALA A 102 10.70 -3.40 -21.05
C ALA A 102 10.58 -4.53 -20.00
N ASP A 103 9.43 -5.18 -19.95
CA ASP A 103 9.22 -6.41 -19.18
C ASP A 103 9.82 -7.60 -19.95
N ASP A 104 11.13 -7.81 -19.85
CA ASP A 104 11.73 -9.07 -20.28
C ASP A 104 11.65 -10.09 -19.12
N ASP A 105 10.59 -10.89 -19.15
CA ASP A 105 10.42 -12.09 -18.33
C ASP A 105 11.47 -13.14 -18.73
N VAL A 106 12.65 -13.10 -18.10
CA VAL A 106 13.57 -14.25 -18.06
C VAL A 106 13.66 -14.76 -16.63
N ASP A 107 13.07 -15.92 -16.42
CA ASP A 107 13.11 -16.70 -15.18
C ASP A 107 14.55 -17.17 -14.90
N ALA A 108 15.33 -16.34 -14.22
CA ALA A 108 16.62 -16.75 -13.65
C ALA A 108 16.45 -16.93 -12.13
N GLY A 109 16.02 -18.12 -11.73
CA GLY A 109 15.98 -18.53 -10.33
C GLY A 109 17.39 -18.75 -9.79
N ALA A 110 18.05 -17.69 -9.31
CA ALA A 110 19.25 -17.83 -8.49
C ALA A 110 18.84 -18.18 -7.05
N ARG A 111 19.05 -19.45 -6.68
CA ARG A 111 18.85 -19.99 -5.34
C ARG A 111 20.10 -19.64 -4.52
N VAL A 112 19.99 -18.72 -3.56
CA VAL A 112 21.11 -18.42 -2.65
C VAL A 112 21.03 -19.39 -1.47
N GLU A 113 21.83 -20.46 -1.51
CA GLU A 113 22.16 -21.28 -0.34
C GLU A 113 23.46 -20.74 0.25
N GLY A 114 23.48 -20.51 1.56
CA GLY A 114 24.59 -19.91 2.27
C GLY A 114 25.64 -20.91 2.73
N GLY A 115 26.90 -20.45 2.75
CA GLY A 115 27.99 -20.98 3.57
C GLY A 115 28.99 -21.88 2.84
N GLY A 116 30.26 -21.45 2.77
CA GLY A 116 31.38 -22.31 2.40
C GLY A 116 32.60 -21.59 1.83
N GLU A 117 33.50 -21.20 2.74
CA GLU A 117 34.97 -21.14 2.65
C GLU A 117 35.71 -20.57 1.43
N GLU A 118 36.68 -19.72 1.78
CA GLU A 118 37.84 -19.31 0.99
C GLU A 118 38.62 -20.51 0.45
N ARG A 119 38.94 -20.48 -0.85
CA ARG A 119 40.22 -21.00 -1.37
C ARG A 119 40.50 -20.40 -2.74
N GLY A 120 41.57 -19.63 -2.82
CA GLY A 120 42.13 -19.18 -4.09
C GLY A 120 42.71 -20.33 -4.89
N THR A 121 42.68 -20.21 -6.21
CA THR A 121 43.67 -20.83 -7.11
C THR A 121 43.71 -20.01 -8.40
N THR A 122 44.92 -19.61 -8.74
CA THR A 122 45.41 -18.97 -9.96
C THR A 122 45.31 -19.89 -11.17
N THR A 123 44.91 -19.40 -12.36
CA THR A 123 45.54 -19.82 -13.63
C THR A 123 45.25 -18.83 -14.78
N GLU A 124 46.32 -18.14 -15.15
CA GLU A 124 46.84 -17.84 -16.50
C GLU A 124 45.94 -17.48 -17.68
N GLU A 125 46.38 -16.40 -18.30
CA GLU A 125 46.04 -15.86 -19.61
C GLU A 125 46.26 -16.89 -20.73
N SER A 126 45.34 -16.94 -21.69
CA SER A 126 45.70 -17.31 -23.06
C SER A 126 45.03 -16.37 -24.05
N SER A 127 45.84 -15.97 -25.01
CA SER A 127 45.64 -14.94 -26.01
C SER A 127 44.78 -15.43 -27.17
N GLY A 128 43.97 -14.53 -27.72
CA GLY A 128 43.23 -14.77 -28.96
C GLY A 128 42.49 -13.51 -29.39
N GLY A 129 43.16 -12.67 -30.18
CA GLY A 129 42.53 -11.49 -30.79
C GLY A 129 41.59 -11.87 -31.93
N ALA A 130 40.34 -11.44 -31.86
CA ALA A 130 39.46 -11.30 -33.03
C ALA A 130 38.31 -10.32 -32.73
N ALA A 131 38.24 -9.27 -33.56
CA ALA A 131 37.13 -8.35 -33.77
C ALA A 131 36.59 -7.57 -32.54
N ALA A 132 36.98 -6.30 -32.45
CA ALA A 132 36.25 -5.28 -31.70
C ALA A 132 34.87 -5.04 -32.34
N ALA A 133 33.91 -5.93 -32.08
CA ALA A 133 32.51 -5.59 -32.15
C ALA A 133 32.21 -4.71 -30.94
N ALA A 134 31.83 -3.46 -31.18
CA ALA A 134 31.44 -2.52 -30.13
C ALA A 134 30.43 -3.20 -29.19
N ALA A 135 30.86 -3.47 -27.96
CA ALA A 135 29.99 -4.03 -26.94
C ALA A 135 28.78 -3.09 -26.78
N PRO A 136 27.53 -3.61 -26.82
CA PRO A 136 26.37 -2.78 -26.53
C PRO A 136 26.56 -2.12 -25.15
N PRO A 137 26.04 -0.89 -24.93
CA PRO A 137 26.22 -0.19 -23.65
C PRO A 137 25.84 -1.15 -22.52
N SER A 138 26.75 -1.31 -21.57
CA SER A 138 26.61 -2.26 -20.46
C SER A 138 25.35 -1.90 -19.67
N ARG A 139 24.25 -2.59 -19.97
CA ARG A 139 22.97 -2.43 -19.28
C ARG A 139 23.19 -2.72 -17.80
N GLU A 140 23.08 -1.71 -16.96
CA GLU A 140 23.18 -1.90 -15.52
C GLU A 140 21.98 -2.74 -15.07
N ARG A 141 22.25 -3.89 -14.47
CA ARG A 141 21.20 -4.79 -13.96
C ARG A 141 20.97 -4.48 -12.51
N ILE A 142 19.81 -3.89 -12.20
CA ILE A 142 19.43 -3.57 -10.83
C ILE A 142 18.67 -4.78 -10.26
N PRO A 143 19.21 -5.48 -9.25
CA PRO A 143 18.46 -6.53 -8.57
C PRO A 143 17.35 -5.91 -7.71
N TYR A 144 16.18 -6.53 -7.72
CA TYR A 144 15.06 -6.17 -6.85
C TYR A 144 14.43 -7.43 -6.24
N ARG A 145 13.92 -7.30 -5.01
CA ARG A 145 13.15 -8.38 -4.37
C ARG A 145 11.76 -8.45 -4.98
N ALA A 146 11.45 -9.56 -5.62
CA ALA A 146 10.16 -9.79 -6.28
C ALA A 146 9.05 -10.20 -5.31
N ASN A 147 9.40 -10.65 -4.10
CA ASN A 147 8.44 -11.04 -3.08
C ASN A 147 8.69 -10.34 -1.73
N SER A 148 7.65 -10.27 -0.92
CA SER A 148 7.67 -9.64 0.41
C SER A 148 8.13 -10.59 1.52
N VAL A 149 8.69 -11.76 1.19
CA VAL A 149 9.07 -12.77 2.17
C VAL A 149 10.31 -12.30 2.94
N GLY A 150 10.22 -12.26 4.27
CA GLY A 150 11.28 -11.74 5.13
C GLY A 150 11.20 -10.22 5.38
N ALA A 151 10.13 -9.56 4.93
CA ALA A 151 9.84 -8.18 5.32
C ALA A 151 9.07 -8.14 6.65
N ASN A 152 9.23 -7.05 7.41
CA ASN A 152 8.51 -6.83 8.67
C ASN A 152 7.11 -6.26 8.43
N MET A 153 6.97 -5.38 7.43
CA MET A 153 5.72 -4.72 7.08
C MET A 153 5.49 -4.70 5.57
N VAL A 154 4.21 -4.64 5.20
CA VAL A 154 3.76 -4.61 3.82
C VAL A 154 2.70 -3.52 3.67
N PHE A 155 2.71 -2.82 2.54
CA PHE A 155 1.62 -1.92 2.16
C PHE A 155 0.68 -2.66 1.23
N ALA A 156 -0.63 -2.59 1.51
CA ALA A 156 -1.65 -3.27 0.73
C ALA A 156 -2.65 -2.28 0.17
N ILE A 157 -2.93 -2.36 -1.13
CA ILE A 157 -3.86 -1.49 -1.88
C ILE A 157 -4.98 -2.34 -2.49
N LEU A 158 -6.24 -1.91 -2.34
CA LEU A 158 -7.36 -2.55 -3.02
C LEU A 158 -7.48 -2.07 -4.47
N VAL A 159 -6.95 -2.82 -5.42
CA VAL A 159 -6.97 -2.44 -6.85
C VAL A 159 -8.27 -2.81 -7.53
N ARG A 160 -8.87 -3.95 -7.16
CA ARG A 160 -10.12 -4.42 -7.80
C ARG A 160 -11.31 -4.37 -6.83
N PRO A 161 -12.46 -3.86 -7.30
CA PRO A 161 -13.67 -3.82 -6.47
C PRO A 161 -14.13 -5.24 -6.16
N VAL A 162 -14.57 -5.44 -4.93
CA VAL A 162 -15.14 -6.72 -4.51
C VAL A 162 -16.56 -6.81 -5.03
N ALA A 163 -16.80 -7.74 -5.96
CA ALA A 163 -18.15 -8.05 -6.39
C ALA A 163 -18.97 -8.57 -5.20
N HIS A 164 -20.26 -8.21 -5.12
CA HIS A 164 -21.17 -8.76 -4.11
C HIS A 164 -21.26 -10.30 -4.14
N ALA A 165 -20.97 -10.90 -5.31
CA ALA A 165 -20.93 -12.33 -5.55
C ALA A 165 -19.65 -13.02 -5.05
N ALA A 166 -18.65 -12.29 -4.57
CA ALA A 166 -17.44 -12.88 -3.99
C ALA A 166 -17.78 -13.66 -2.70
N PRO A 167 -17.03 -14.73 -2.37
CA PRO A 167 -17.26 -15.50 -1.15
C PRO A 167 -17.26 -14.63 0.11
N ARG A 168 -18.19 -14.91 1.04
CA ARG A 168 -18.31 -14.17 2.30
C ARG A 168 -16.99 -14.06 3.08
N PRO A 169 -16.15 -15.10 3.18
CA PRO A 169 -14.87 -15.01 3.89
C PRO A 169 -13.94 -13.96 3.29
N VAL A 170 -13.81 -13.89 1.96
CA VAL A 170 -12.97 -12.89 1.27
C VAL A 170 -13.40 -11.46 1.64
N ARG A 171 -14.72 -11.21 1.66
CA ARG A 171 -15.28 -9.91 2.05
C ARG A 171 -15.01 -9.57 3.51
N ARG A 172 -15.14 -10.56 4.41
CA ARG A 172 -14.83 -10.39 5.84
C ARG A 172 -13.34 -10.12 6.06
N THR A 173 -12.46 -10.84 5.35
CA THR A 173 -11.01 -10.63 5.41
C THR A 173 -10.62 -9.22 4.95
N LEU A 174 -11.16 -8.75 3.83
CA LEU A 174 -10.91 -7.37 3.36
C LEU A 174 -11.43 -6.30 4.34
N ALA A 175 -12.60 -6.54 4.94
CA ALA A 175 -13.13 -5.66 5.97
C ALA A 175 -12.24 -5.63 7.23
N SER A 176 -11.66 -6.77 7.62
CA SER A 176 -10.69 -6.90 8.72
C SER A 176 -9.39 -6.17 8.42
N LEU A 177 -8.90 -6.23 7.18
CA LEU A 177 -7.71 -5.48 6.73
C LEU A 177 -7.98 -3.98 6.51
N ARG A 178 -9.23 -3.53 6.73
CA ARG A 178 -9.68 -2.13 6.53
C ARG A 178 -9.65 -1.65 5.07
N LEU A 179 -9.58 -2.57 4.11
CA LEU A 179 -9.63 -2.30 2.67
C LEU A 179 -11.07 -2.39 2.15
N ARG A 180 -11.80 -1.27 2.15
CA ARG A 180 -13.25 -1.26 1.83
C ARG A 180 -13.55 -0.68 0.45
N ARG A 181 -12.85 0.36 0.05
CA ARG A 181 -13.02 1.02 -1.25
C ARG A 181 -11.80 0.79 -2.13
N VAL A 182 -12.03 0.84 -3.44
CA VAL A 182 -10.97 0.73 -4.44
C VAL A 182 -10.01 1.92 -4.27
N ASP A 183 -8.72 1.66 -4.49
CA ASP A 183 -7.62 2.60 -4.32
C ASP A 183 -7.46 3.08 -2.86
N GLU A 184 -7.95 2.31 -1.88
CA GLU A 184 -7.58 2.46 -0.47
C GLU A 184 -6.34 1.63 -0.15
N GLY A 185 -5.39 2.22 0.59
CA GLY A 185 -4.14 1.62 1.03
C GLY A 185 -4.01 1.56 2.56
N VAL A 186 -3.42 0.49 3.08
CA VAL A 186 -3.22 0.27 4.53
C VAL A 186 -1.86 -0.39 4.76
N PHE A 187 -1.14 0.05 5.80
CA PHE A 187 0.05 -0.63 6.31
C PHE A 187 -0.35 -1.84 7.17
N LEU A 188 0.27 -2.99 6.90
CA LEU A 188 -0.01 -4.24 7.59
C LEU A 188 1.30 -4.86 8.10
N PRO A 189 1.30 -5.46 9.29
CA PRO A 189 2.44 -6.25 9.75
C PRO A 189 2.49 -7.55 8.95
N TYR A 190 3.68 -7.95 8.52
CA TYR A 190 3.86 -9.12 7.65
C TYR A 190 4.05 -10.42 8.45
N ASP A 191 3.03 -10.76 9.24
CA ASP A 191 3.01 -11.99 10.02
C ASP A 191 2.52 -13.20 9.20
N ALA A 192 2.75 -14.41 9.71
CA ALA A 192 2.19 -15.63 9.14
C ALA A 192 0.66 -15.58 9.01
N ARG A 193 -0.04 -14.90 9.94
CA ARG A 193 -1.50 -14.70 9.88
C ARG A 193 -1.89 -13.73 8.77
N THR A 194 -1.25 -12.57 8.70
CA THR A 194 -1.51 -11.56 7.68
C THR A 194 -1.21 -12.10 6.29
N ARG A 195 -0.11 -12.85 6.13
CA ARG A 195 0.26 -13.53 4.87
C ARG A 195 -0.82 -14.50 4.39
N ARG A 196 -1.42 -15.29 5.29
CA ARG A 196 -2.57 -16.14 4.97
C ARG A 196 -3.75 -15.30 4.49
N MET A 197 -4.10 -14.23 5.22
CA MET A 197 -5.19 -13.32 4.85
C MET A 197 -4.95 -12.69 3.46
N LEU A 198 -3.74 -12.22 3.18
CA LEU A 198 -3.32 -11.65 1.89
C LEU A 198 -3.42 -12.67 0.76
N HIS A 199 -2.98 -13.91 0.97
CA HIS A 199 -3.10 -14.97 -0.05
C HIS A 199 -4.57 -15.29 -0.41
N LEU A 200 -5.47 -15.19 0.58
CA LEU A 200 -6.90 -15.35 0.34
C LEU A 200 -7.46 -14.26 -0.59
N VAL A 201 -7.07 -13.01 -0.34
CA VAL A 201 -7.59 -11.81 -1.03
C VAL A 201 -6.74 -11.34 -2.20
N GLU A 202 -5.65 -12.04 -2.51
CA GLU A 202 -4.64 -11.76 -3.55
C GLU A 202 -5.25 -11.25 -4.87
N THR A 203 -6.38 -11.80 -5.32
CA THR A 203 -7.01 -11.35 -6.59
C THR A 203 -7.49 -9.91 -6.57
N HIS A 204 -7.73 -9.32 -5.40
CA HIS A 204 -8.25 -7.96 -5.28
C HIS A 204 -7.19 -6.96 -4.81
N VAL A 205 -6.18 -7.45 -4.10
CA VAL A 205 -5.21 -6.64 -3.38
C VAL A 205 -3.86 -6.73 -4.07
N LEU A 206 -3.24 -5.58 -4.24
CA LEU A 206 -1.84 -5.42 -4.61
C LEU A 206 -1.07 -5.15 -3.32
N TYR A 207 0.01 -5.85 -3.08
CA TYR A 207 0.83 -5.62 -1.89
C TYR A 207 2.31 -5.85 -2.15
N GLY A 208 3.15 -5.28 -1.30
CA GLY A 208 4.60 -5.28 -1.44
C GLY A 208 5.30 -4.60 -0.27
N VAL A 209 6.62 -4.47 -0.36
CA VAL A 209 7.45 -3.80 0.64
C VAL A 209 7.67 -2.35 0.19
N PRO A 210 7.15 -1.35 0.93
CA PRO A 210 7.38 0.04 0.58
C PRO A 210 8.78 0.48 1.03
N SER A 211 9.41 1.39 0.27
CA SER A 211 10.64 2.06 0.71
C SER A 211 10.33 3.13 1.77
N PRO A 212 11.27 3.43 2.70
CA PRO A 212 11.06 4.46 3.72
C PRO A 212 10.70 5.83 3.12
N GLU A 213 11.29 6.18 1.98
CA GLU A 213 10.95 7.39 1.22
C GLU A 213 9.48 7.39 0.78
N THR A 214 9.01 6.27 0.22
CA THR A 214 7.64 6.10 -0.24
C THR A 214 6.66 6.15 0.94
N VAL A 215 7.04 5.60 2.10
CA VAL A 215 6.25 5.70 3.34
C VAL A 215 6.17 7.16 3.79
N SER A 216 7.29 7.89 3.80
CA SER A 216 7.32 9.32 4.16
C SER A 216 6.39 10.14 3.25
N ASP A 217 6.47 9.94 1.94
CA ASP A 217 5.60 10.64 0.97
C ASP A 217 4.12 10.31 1.17
N LEU A 218 3.78 9.03 1.42
CA LEU A 218 2.42 8.60 1.70
C LEU A 218 1.85 9.28 2.94
N VAL A 219 2.61 9.29 4.04
CA VAL A 219 2.17 9.89 5.30
C VAL A 219 2.04 11.40 5.16
N ARG A 220 3.00 12.08 4.53
CA ARG A 220 2.94 13.54 4.35
C ARG A 220 1.84 13.99 3.40
N ARG A 221 1.68 13.34 2.24
CA ARG A 221 0.73 13.80 1.19
C ARG A 221 -0.69 13.30 1.39
N ARG A 222 -0.85 12.08 1.91
CA ARG A 222 -2.13 11.35 1.98
C ARG A 222 -2.48 10.90 3.39
N GLY A 223 -1.70 11.27 4.40
CA GLY A 223 -1.91 10.91 5.80
C GLY A 223 -3.11 11.57 6.43
N TYR A 224 -3.94 10.74 7.05
CA TYR A 224 -5.01 11.18 7.95
C TYR A 224 -4.94 10.32 9.20
N CYS A 225 -5.21 10.91 10.35
CA CYS A 225 -5.33 10.23 11.62
C CYS A 225 -6.80 10.06 12.02
N LYS A 226 -7.01 9.14 12.96
CA LYS A 226 -8.29 8.90 13.61
C LYS A 226 -8.26 9.50 15.01
N VAL A 227 -8.89 10.66 15.18
CA VAL A 227 -9.03 11.36 16.48
C VAL A 227 -10.51 11.35 16.85
N ASP A 228 -10.88 10.84 18.02
CA ASP A 228 -12.29 10.71 18.48
C ASP A 228 -13.23 10.06 17.45
N GLY A 229 -12.70 9.11 16.66
CA GLY A 229 -13.44 8.46 15.58
C GLY A 229 -13.67 9.32 14.33
N LYS A 230 -13.20 10.56 14.32
CA LYS A 230 -13.24 11.48 13.17
C LYS A 230 -11.93 11.39 12.39
N ARG A 231 -12.03 11.64 11.09
CA ARG A 231 -10.87 11.70 10.19
C ARG A 231 -10.30 13.12 10.20
N VAL A 232 -9.07 13.27 10.68
CA VAL A 232 -8.35 14.55 10.78
C VAL A 232 -7.07 14.46 9.94
N PRO A 233 -6.69 15.50 9.17
CA PRO A 233 -5.43 15.50 8.44
C PRO A 233 -4.24 15.61 9.41
N LEU A 234 -3.12 14.96 9.06
CA LEU A 234 -1.85 15.05 9.80
C LEU A 234 -1.07 16.31 9.37
N ALA A 235 -1.61 17.49 9.67
CA ALA A 235 -0.99 18.77 9.32
C ALA A 235 -0.04 19.26 10.42
N ASP A 236 -0.40 19.07 11.69
CA ASP A 236 0.34 19.58 12.85
C ASP A 236 0.86 18.43 13.71
N ASN A 237 2.11 18.54 14.17
CA ASN A 237 2.75 17.56 15.06
C ASN A 237 2.04 17.43 16.41
N ASN A 238 1.41 18.50 16.89
CA ASN A 238 0.61 18.50 18.12
C ASN A 238 -0.49 17.41 18.14
N VAL A 239 -1.02 17.03 16.96
CA VAL A 239 -2.02 15.96 16.86
C VAL A 239 -1.40 14.59 17.13
N ILE A 240 -0.14 14.40 16.79
CA ILE A 240 0.62 13.15 17.02
C ILE A 240 1.00 13.08 18.50
N GLU A 241 1.59 14.15 19.04
CA GLU A 241 1.99 14.25 20.45
C GLU A 241 0.82 13.95 21.40
N ARG A 242 -0.35 14.54 21.14
CA ARG A 242 -1.52 14.34 22.02
C ARG A 242 -2.03 12.89 22.04
N GLU A 243 -1.99 12.20 20.90
CA GLU A 243 -2.62 10.87 20.77
C GLU A 243 -1.62 9.73 21.00
N LEU A 244 -0.36 9.93 20.62
CA LEU A 244 0.68 8.90 20.65
C LEU A 244 1.85 9.25 21.58
N GLY A 245 2.00 10.51 22.00
CA GLY A 245 3.09 10.96 22.87
C GLY A 245 3.10 10.25 24.22
N GLU A 246 1.97 10.14 24.90
CA GLU A 246 1.90 9.43 26.20
C GLU A 246 2.15 7.92 26.07
N SER A 247 1.71 7.31 24.96
CA SER A 247 1.73 5.85 24.80
C SER A 247 3.02 5.29 24.21
N LEU A 248 3.72 6.09 23.40
CA LEU A 248 4.87 5.67 22.59
C LEU A 248 6.00 6.71 22.54
N GLY A 249 5.81 7.92 23.10
CA GLY A 249 6.82 8.99 23.06
C GLY A 249 7.02 9.63 21.68
N MET A 250 6.06 9.51 20.77
CA MET A 250 6.17 10.05 19.40
C MET A 250 5.83 11.53 19.36
N ILE A 251 6.68 12.32 18.71
CA ILE A 251 6.57 13.78 18.66
C ILE A 251 6.19 14.22 17.25
N CYS A 252 6.85 13.69 16.22
CA CYS A 252 6.73 14.19 14.86
C CYS A 252 6.25 13.13 13.86
N VAL A 253 6.07 13.55 12.61
CA VAL A 253 5.71 12.67 11.49
C VAL A 253 6.85 11.70 11.17
N GLU A 254 8.10 12.13 11.35
CA GLU A 254 9.29 11.31 11.13
C GLU A 254 9.33 10.11 12.07
N ASP A 255 8.94 10.28 13.34
CA ASP A 255 8.82 9.18 14.31
C ASP A 255 7.78 8.14 13.86
N LEU A 256 6.68 8.58 13.24
CA LEU A 256 5.68 7.67 12.66
C LEU A 256 6.26 6.85 11.51
N VAL A 257 7.00 7.49 10.61
CA VAL A 257 7.64 6.81 9.46
C VAL A 257 8.70 5.82 9.95
N HIS A 258 9.48 6.23 10.95
CA HIS A 258 10.46 5.35 11.58
C HIS A 258 9.77 4.17 12.26
N ALA A 259 8.72 4.38 13.05
CA ALA A 259 8.01 3.29 13.72
C ALA A 259 7.31 2.31 12.74
N LEU A 260 6.88 2.79 11.57
CA LEU A 260 6.35 1.93 10.51
C LEU A 260 7.45 1.07 9.87
N THR A 261 8.61 1.67 9.60
CA THR A 261 9.72 1.01 8.87
C THR A 261 10.57 0.12 9.78
N SER A 262 10.92 0.62 10.97
CA SER A 262 11.78 -0.02 11.98
C SER A 262 11.07 -1.08 12.81
N SER A 263 10.08 -1.77 12.23
CA SER A 263 9.43 -2.92 12.87
C SER A 263 10.33 -4.16 12.96
N SER A 264 11.65 -4.00 12.85
CA SER A 264 12.60 -5.03 13.27
C SER A 264 12.56 -5.15 14.80
N SER A 265 12.64 -6.39 15.23
CA SER A 265 12.93 -6.95 16.56
C SER A 265 13.74 -6.15 17.59
N ASP A 266 14.29 -4.99 17.27
CA ASP A 266 15.38 -4.38 18.03
C ASP A 266 14.87 -3.42 19.13
N LEU A 267 13.65 -2.89 18.99
CA LEU A 267 13.01 -2.09 20.06
C LEU A 267 12.29 -2.95 21.11
N ALA A 268 11.94 -4.19 20.77
CA ALA A 268 11.32 -5.13 21.71
C ALA A 268 12.32 -5.62 22.78
N ALA A 269 13.62 -5.67 22.44
CA ALA A 269 14.67 -6.11 23.35
C ALA A 269 15.15 -5.02 24.33
N MET A 270 14.91 -3.73 24.06
CA MET A 270 15.34 -2.64 24.96
C MET A 270 14.25 -2.13 25.91
N ILE A 271 13.01 -2.59 25.77
CA ILE A 271 11.89 -2.26 26.67
C ILE A 271 11.30 -3.56 27.24
N GLU A 272 12.14 -4.45 27.73
CA GLU A 272 11.68 -5.58 28.55
C GLU A 272 11.51 -5.13 30.00
N GLY A 273 10.24 -4.91 30.36
CA GLY A 273 9.80 -4.62 31.71
C GLY A 273 8.28 -4.74 31.81
N GLY A 274 7.69 -5.84 31.36
CA GLY A 274 6.27 -6.11 31.56
C GLY A 274 5.64 -7.03 30.52
N GLY A 275 5.71 -8.34 30.76
CA GLY A 275 4.87 -9.31 30.07
C GLY A 275 3.41 -9.18 30.49
N HIS A 276 2.54 -8.92 29.53
CA HIS A 276 1.13 -9.32 29.58
C HIS A 276 0.72 -9.80 28.20
N ASP A 277 0.77 -11.12 28.01
CA ASP A 277 0.29 -11.84 26.83
C ASP A 277 -1.24 -11.89 26.86
N ASP A 278 -1.88 -10.77 26.53
CA ASP A 278 -3.28 -10.74 26.11
C ASP A 278 -3.28 -10.77 24.58
N GLY A 279 -3.79 -11.85 23.99
CA GLY A 279 -3.79 -12.18 22.55
C GLY A 279 -4.51 -11.24 21.57
N ASP A 280 -4.43 -9.92 21.77
CA ASP A 280 -4.66 -8.89 20.76
C ASP A 280 -3.30 -8.36 20.29
N GLY A 281 -2.98 -8.47 19.00
CA GLY A 281 -1.69 -8.03 18.41
C GLY A 281 -1.48 -6.50 18.41
N GLY A 282 -1.94 -5.80 19.45
CA GLY A 282 -1.83 -4.37 19.70
C GLY A 282 -0.71 -3.96 20.66
N GLY A 283 0.13 -4.90 21.09
CA GLY A 283 1.26 -4.63 21.99
C GLY A 283 2.48 -3.97 21.35
N THR A 284 2.59 -3.95 20.01
CA THR A 284 3.73 -3.34 19.31
C THR A 284 3.44 -1.89 18.93
N SER A 285 4.47 -1.05 18.95
CA SER A 285 4.43 0.35 18.48
C SER A 285 3.78 0.46 17.10
N PHE A 286 4.12 -0.45 16.19
CA PHE A 286 3.54 -0.56 14.86
C PHE A 286 2.02 -0.72 14.86
N GLY A 287 1.47 -1.64 15.67
CA GLY A 287 0.03 -1.91 15.70
C GLY A 287 -0.78 -0.70 16.14
N LYS A 288 -0.28 0.04 17.15
CA LYS A 288 -0.87 1.29 17.63
C LYS A 288 -0.84 2.37 16.54
N VAL A 289 0.31 2.59 15.90
CA VAL A 289 0.47 3.55 14.80
C VAL A 289 -0.42 3.21 13.61
N ALA A 290 -0.45 1.94 13.19
CA ALA A 290 -1.28 1.49 12.08
C ALA A 290 -2.78 1.68 12.37
N LYS A 291 -3.23 1.50 13.62
CA LYS A 291 -4.62 1.73 14.04
C LYS A 291 -4.96 3.22 14.12
N PHE A 292 -4.01 4.05 14.54
CA PHE A 292 -4.11 5.52 14.57
C PHE A 292 -4.26 6.11 13.16
N LEU A 293 -3.48 5.62 12.19
CA LEU A 293 -3.58 6.03 10.80
C LEU A 293 -4.90 5.57 10.16
N TRP A 294 -5.58 6.47 9.47
CA TRP A 294 -6.75 6.16 8.65
C TRP A 294 -6.30 5.52 7.32
N PRO A 295 -7.09 4.63 6.69
CA PRO A 295 -6.73 4.09 5.37
C PRO A 295 -6.46 5.21 4.35
N PHE A 296 -5.32 5.12 3.68
CA PHE A 296 -4.86 6.08 2.69
C PHE A 296 -5.78 6.03 1.47
N ARG A 297 -6.32 7.17 1.05
CA ARG A 297 -7.11 7.26 -0.17
C ARG A 297 -6.19 7.71 -1.29
N LEU A 298 -5.87 6.79 -2.19
CA LEU A 298 -4.96 7.00 -3.31
C LEU A 298 -5.72 7.41 -4.57
N THR A 299 -4.98 7.95 -5.54
CA THR A 299 -5.50 8.29 -6.87
C THR A 299 -5.44 7.06 -7.76
N ALA A 300 -6.47 6.86 -8.59
CA ALA A 300 -6.47 5.77 -9.55
C ALA A 300 -5.48 6.06 -10.68
N ARG A 301 -4.52 5.14 -10.92
CA ARG A 301 -3.49 5.27 -11.97
C ARG A 301 -4.03 5.54 -13.38
N LYS A 302 -5.13 4.88 -13.71
CA LYS A 302 -5.78 5.00 -15.02
C LYS A 302 -7.17 5.57 -14.84
N SER A 303 -7.52 6.52 -15.71
CA SER A 303 -8.88 7.03 -15.79
C SER A 303 -9.88 5.93 -16.13
N LYS A 304 -11.14 6.09 -15.73
CA LYS A 304 -12.22 5.17 -16.09
C LYS A 304 -12.38 5.03 -17.61
N PHE A 305 -12.09 6.10 -18.35
CA PHE A 305 -12.13 6.10 -19.80
C PHE A 305 -11.03 5.20 -20.38
N GLN A 306 -9.79 5.36 -19.91
CA GLN A 306 -8.65 4.53 -20.34
C GLN A 306 -8.89 3.05 -20.04
N ARG A 307 -9.37 2.71 -18.84
CA ARG A 307 -9.68 1.32 -18.45
C ARG A 307 -10.78 0.66 -19.28
N ARG A 308 -11.70 1.43 -19.87
CA ARG A 308 -12.84 0.91 -20.64
C ARG A 308 -12.62 0.90 -22.14
N THR A 309 -11.82 1.84 -22.64
CA THR A 309 -11.73 2.13 -24.07
C THR A 309 -10.45 1.55 -24.67
N LEU A 310 -9.36 1.55 -23.90
CA LEU A 310 -8.06 1.16 -24.45
C LEU A 310 -7.83 -0.35 -24.40
N ASP A 311 -8.76 -1.15 -23.84
CA ASP A 311 -8.65 -2.61 -23.66
C ASP A 311 -7.25 -3.09 -23.25
N ILE A 312 -6.50 -2.22 -22.57
CA ILE A 312 -5.16 -2.53 -22.07
C ILE A 312 -5.41 -3.64 -21.08
N LYS A 313 -5.03 -4.86 -21.46
CA LYS A 313 -5.07 -6.01 -20.59
C LYS A 313 -4.23 -5.63 -19.39
N ASP A 314 -4.89 -5.27 -18.30
CA ASP A 314 -4.22 -5.14 -17.03
C ASP A 314 -3.51 -6.48 -16.83
N GLY A 315 -2.17 -6.45 -16.83
CA GLY A 315 -1.36 -7.63 -16.51
C GLY A 315 -1.74 -8.17 -15.13
N LYS A 316 -0.88 -9.00 -14.54
CA LYS A 316 -1.11 -9.48 -13.17
C LYS A 316 -0.82 -8.38 -12.14
N LEU A 317 -1.63 -7.32 -12.13
CA LEU A 317 -1.52 -6.13 -11.28
C LEU A 317 -1.95 -6.36 -9.81
N TYR A 318 -1.90 -7.61 -9.35
CA TYR A 318 -2.47 -8.05 -8.09
C TYR A 318 -1.62 -9.16 -7.48
N GLY A 319 -1.64 -9.25 -6.15
CA GLY A 319 -0.76 -10.11 -5.37
C GLY A 319 0.51 -9.39 -4.93
N ASP A 320 1.51 -10.19 -4.58
CA ASP A 320 2.81 -9.73 -4.10
C ASP A 320 3.63 -9.16 -5.27
N GLN A 321 4.22 -7.99 -5.08
CA GLN A 321 5.15 -7.36 -6.03
C GLN A 321 6.50 -7.02 -5.38
N GLY A 322 6.70 -7.35 -4.11
CA GLY A 322 7.92 -6.98 -3.38
C GLY A 322 8.24 -5.49 -3.49
N GLU A 323 9.44 -5.17 -3.96
CA GLU A 323 9.97 -3.80 -4.08
C GLU A 323 9.42 -3.03 -5.30
N ALA A 324 8.96 -3.74 -6.34
CA ALA A 324 8.37 -3.11 -7.52
C ALA A 324 7.08 -2.32 -7.20
N MET A 325 6.50 -2.57 -6.02
CA MET A 325 5.36 -1.81 -5.51
C MET A 325 5.64 -0.31 -5.38
N ASN A 326 6.89 0.10 -5.15
CA ASN A 326 7.23 1.52 -4.99
C ASN A 326 6.90 2.34 -6.23
N GLY A 327 7.13 1.81 -7.44
CA GLY A 327 6.72 2.46 -8.69
C GLY A 327 5.21 2.67 -8.76
N TYR A 328 4.44 1.64 -8.39
CA TYR A 328 2.98 1.73 -8.38
C TYR A 328 2.43 2.74 -7.37
N ILE A 329 3.07 2.90 -6.21
CA ILE A 329 2.65 3.88 -5.22
C ILE A 329 2.93 5.30 -5.73
N ARG A 330 4.10 5.54 -6.32
CA ARG A 330 4.48 6.86 -6.86
C ARG A 330 3.49 7.35 -7.93
N GLU A 331 3.00 6.46 -8.80
CA GLU A 331 1.96 6.79 -9.79
C GLU A 331 0.60 7.13 -9.16
N MET A 332 0.34 6.68 -7.92
CA MET A 332 -0.95 6.81 -7.23
C MET A 332 -0.97 7.93 -6.17
N LEU A 333 0.19 8.50 -5.85
CA LEU A 333 0.37 9.56 -4.87
C LEU A 333 -0.18 10.90 -5.36
#